data_AF-A0A967WBK9-F1
#
_entry.id   AF-A0A967WBK9-F1
#
_cell.length_a   1.000
_cell.length_b   1.000
_cell.length_c   1.000
_cell.angle_alpha   90.00
_cell.angle_beta   90.00
_cell.angle_gamma   90.00
#
_symmetry.space_group_name_H-M   'P 1'
#
loop_
_entity.id
_entity.type
_entity.pdbx_description
1 polymer ?
#
loop_
_entity_poly.entity_id
_entity_poly.type
_entity_poly.pdbx_seq_one_letter_code
_entity_poly.pdbx_strand_id
1 'polypeptide(L)' 'NYLTAHMVLHGTAKAHSGERVLVHGAAGGTGTALLELGKLAGLEMYGTASKYNHELVSALGATPIDYRTED' A
#
# COMPACT_ATOMS: atom_id res chain seq x y z
N ASN A 1 9.78 4.57 8.72
CA ASN A 1 8.77 4.13 7.74
C ASN A 1 8.80 2.63 7.53
N TYR A 2 9.89 2.01 7.06
CA TYR A 2 9.92 0.54 6.82
C TYR A 2 9.74 -0.32 8.07
N LEU A 3 10.35 0.02 9.21
CA LEU A 3 10.13 -0.73 10.46
C LEU A 3 8.65 -0.74 10.85
N THR A 4 8.01 0.43 10.79
CA THR A 4 6.57 0.58 11.04
C THR A 4 5.74 -0.24 10.05
N ALA A 5 6.03 -0.15 8.76
CA ALA A 5 5.34 -0.90 7.71
C ALA A 5 5.48 -2.42 7.92
N HIS A 6 6.68 -2.90 8.25
CA HIS A 6 6.93 -4.32 8.55
C HIS A 6 6.14 -4.78 9.78
N MET A 7 6.14 -4.00 10.87
CA MET A 7 5.36 -4.31 12.07
C MET A 7 3.86 -4.34 11.79
N VAL A 8 3.37 -3.42 10.96
CA VAL A 8 1.96 -3.41 10.53
C VAL A 8 1.63 -4.67 9.72
N LEU A 9 2.41 -5.00 8.69
CA LEU A 9 2.12 -6.15 7.82
C LEU A 9 2.27 -7.48 8.54
N HIS A 10 3.35 -7.70 9.29
CA HIS A 10 3.67 -9.03 9.85
C HIS A 10 3.34 -9.18 11.33
N GLY A 11 3.33 -8.08 12.10
CA GLY A 11 3.04 -8.11 13.53
C GLY A 11 1.56 -7.91 13.84
N THR A 12 0.97 -6.86 13.29
CA THR A 12 -0.41 -6.45 13.58
C THR A 12 -1.40 -7.13 12.65
N ALA A 13 -1.30 -6.89 11.33
CA ALA A 13 -2.20 -7.47 10.33
C ALA A 13 -1.94 -8.96 10.11
N LYS A 14 -0.69 -9.40 10.32
CA LYS A 14 -0.23 -10.78 10.08
C LYS A 14 -0.62 -11.25 8.67
N ALA A 15 -0.43 -10.37 7.70
CA ALA A 15 -0.82 -10.61 6.31
C ALA A 15 -0.04 -11.78 5.71
N HIS A 16 -0.74 -12.57 4.91
CA HIS A 16 -0.22 -13.75 4.22
C HIS A 16 -0.26 -13.53 2.70
N SER A 17 0.69 -14.15 1.99
CA SER A 17 0.73 -14.06 0.52
C SER A 17 -0.60 -14.48 -0.11
N GLY A 18 -1.05 -13.71 -1.11
CA GLY A 18 -2.33 -13.87 -1.77
C GLY A 18 -3.48 -13.07 -1.14
N GLU A 19 -3.28 -12.50 0.06
CA GLU A 19 -4.27 -11.62 0.68
C GLU A 19 -4.26 -10.21 0.07
N ARG A 20 -5.40 -9.52 0.23
CA ARG A 20 -5.62 -8.16 -0.25
C ARG A 20 -5.42 -7.16 0.88
N VAL A 21 -4.67 -6.09 0.60
CA VAL A 21 -4.41 -5.01 1.56
C VAL A 21 -4.73 -3.67 0.95
N LEU A 22 -5.54 -2.87 1.65
CA LEU A 22 -5.80 -1.47 1.35
C LEU A 22 -4.94 -0.56 2.23
N VAL A 23 -4.19 0.34 1.60
CA VAL A 23 -3.38 1.36 2.28
C VAL A 23 -3.97 2.74 2.02
N HIS A 24 -4.42 3.41 3.09
CA HIS A 24 -4.86 4.80 2.98
C HIS A 24 -3.68 5.76 2.91
N GLY A 25 -3.76 6.77 2.05
CA GLY A 25 -2.67 7.73 1.87
C GLY A 25 -1.39 7.07 1.36
N ALA A 26 -1.54 6.16 0.40
CA ALA A 26 -0.48 5.27 -0.08
C ALA A 26 0.75 5.98 -0.66
N ALA A 27 0.59 7.23 -1.11
CA ALA A 27 1.68 8.07 -1.60
C ALA A 27 2.53 8.73 -0.50
N GLY A 28 2.17 8.55 0.78
CA GLY A 28 2.92 9.08 1.92
C GLY A 28 4.16 8.25 2.29
N GLY A 29 4.97 8.75 3.22
CA GLY A 29 6.23 8.10 3.60
C GLY A 29 6.09 6.68 4.16
N THR A 30 5.04 6.39 4.94
CA THR A 30 4.75 5.02 5.40
C THR A 30 3.95 4.22 4.38
N GLY A 31 3.07 4.88 3.62
CA GLY A 31 2.27 4.24 2.58
C GLY A 31 3.13 3.58 1.51
N THR A 32 4.11 4.32 0.99
CA THR A 32 5.07 3.82 -0.01
C THR A 32 5.85 2.61 0.50
N ALA A 33 6.34 2.65 1.76
CA ALA A 33 7.01 1.52 2.40
C ALA A 33 6.09 0.30 2.58
N LEU A 34 4.79 0.50 2.88
CA LEU A 34 3.81 -0.58 2.94
C LEU A 34 3.59 -1.22 1.57
N LEU A 35 3.52 -0.43 0.50
CA LEU A 35 3.35 -0.95 -0.86
C LEU A 35 4.53 -1.82 -1.28
N GLU A 36 5.76 -1.36 -1.06
CA GLU A 36 6.96 -2.11 -1.43
C GLU A 36 7.09 -3.42 -0.64
N LEU A 37 6.91 -3.37 0.69
CA LEU A 37 6.97 -4.56 1.52
C LEU A 37 5.81 -5.52 1.24
N GLY A 38 4.61 -5.00 0.98
CA GLY A 38 3.46 -5.82 0.64
C GLY A 38 3.63 -6.55 -0.69
N LYS A 39 4.19 -5.87 -1.71
CA LYS A 39 4.57 -6.50 -2.97
C LYS A 39 5.59 -7.63 -2.76
N LEU A 40 6.63 -7.40 -1.95
CA LEU A 40 7.63 -8.42 -1.61
C LEU A 40 7.04 -9.60 -0.83
N ALA A 41 6.03 -9.35 0.00
CA ALA A 41 5.30 -10.38 0.73
C ALA A 41 4.26 -11.13 -0.13
N GLY A 42 4.15 -10.81 -1.43
CA GLY A 42 3.22 -11.43 -2.34
C GLY A 42 1.76 -11.10 -2.03
N LEU A 43 1.50 -9.89 -1.53
CA LEU A 43 0.17 -9.36 -1.27
C LEU A 43 -0.38 -8.64 -2.50
N GLU A 44 -1.71 -8.65 -2.63
CA GLU A 44 -2.43 -7.86 -3.62
C GLU A 44 -2.72 -6.47 -3.01
N MET A 45 -1.98 -5.46 -3.46
CA MET A 45 -1.96 -4.14 -2.84
C MET A 45 -2.91 -3.17 -3.53
N TYR A 46 -3.66 -2.42 -2.73
CA TYR A 46 -4.52 -1.31 -3.13
C TYR A 46 -4.12 -0.07 -2.33
N GLY A 47 -4.15 1.11 -2.94
CA GLY A 47 -3.68 2.33 -2.29
C GLY A 47 -4.54 3.54 -2.60
N THR A 48 -5.10 4.19 -1.58
CA THR A 48 -5.78 5.47 -1.81
C THR A 48 -4.77 6.60 -1.96
N ALA A 49 -4.87 7.37 -3.03
CA ALA A 49 -4.01 8.50 -3.30
C ALA A 49 -4.71 9.48 -4.26
N SER A 50 -4.31 10.75 -4.25
CA SER A 50 -4.83 11.69 -5.25
C SER A 50 -4.37 11.28 -6.64
N LYS A 51 -5.15 11.61 -7.68
CA LYS A 51 -4.83 11.30 -9.08
C LYS A 51 -3.38 11.61 -9.50
N TYR A 52 -2.81 12.72 -9.00
CA TYR A 52 -1.41 13.10 -9.24
C TYR A 52 -0.39 12.03 -8.80
N ASN A 53 -0.70 11.26 -7.76
CA ASN A 53 0.19 10.25 -7.19
C ASN A 53 -0.10 8.82 -7.69
N HIS A 54 -1.05 8.63 -8.61
CA HIS A 54 -1.44 7.29 -9.07
C HIS A 54 -0.32 6.55 -9.80
N GLU A 55 0.50 7.27 -10.56
CA GLU A 55 1.67 6.69 -11.23
C GLU A 55 2.68 6.15 -10.21
N LEU A 56 2.93 6.88 -9.12
CA LEU A 56 3.79 6.43 -8.03
C LEU A 56 3.25 5.16 -7.38
N VAL A 57 1.96 5.14 -7.01
CA VAL A 57 1.32 3.97 -6.37
C VAL A 57 1.36 2.74 -7.29
N SER A 58 1.10 2.93 -8.59
CA SER A 58 1.17 1.88 -9.60
C SER A 58 2.59 1.34 -9.78
N ALA A 59 3.60 2.22 -9.81
CA ALA A 59 5.01 1.83 -9.93
C ALA A 59 5.47 0.99 -8.72
N LEU A 60 4.92 1.25 -7.54
CA LEU A 60 5.16 0.47 -6.32
C LEU A 60 4.40 -0.86 -6.27
N GLY A 61 3.60 -1.17 -7.31
CA GLY A 61 2.92 -2.46 -7.48
C GLY A 61 1.56 -2.54 -6.80
N ALA A 62 0.91 -1.41 -6.56
CA ALA A 62 -0.44 -1.35 -6.00
C ALA A 62 -1.43 -0.73 -6.98
N THR A 63 -2.69 -1.13 -6.88
CA THR A 63 -3.78 -0.52 -7.64
C THR A 63 -4.18 0.80 -6.96
N PRO A 64 -4.04 1.96 -7.62
CA PRO A 64 -4.42 3.25 -7.04
C PRO A 64 -5.94 3.42 -7.02
N ILE A 65 -6.45 4.10 -5.99
CA ILE A 65 -7.85 4.51 -5.83
C ILE A 65 -7.87 6.02 -5.56
N ASP A 66 -8.60 6.81 -6.34
CA ASP A 66 -8.70 8.25 -6.13
C ASP A 66 -9.69 8.58 -5.00
N TYR A 67 -9.17 8.88 -3.80
CA TYR A 67 -10.01 9.21 -2.65
C TYR A 67 -10.87 10.48 -2.83
N ARG A 68 -10.63 11.28 -3.87
CA ARG A 68 -11.43 12.48 -4.15
C ARG A 68 -12.66 12.21 -5.02
N THR A 69 -12.70 11.08 -5.71
CA THR A 69 -13.76 10.77 -6.68
C THR A 69 -14.31 9.35 -6.55
N GLU A 70 -13.64 8.47 -5.79
CA GLU A 70 -13.90 7.03 -5.73
C GLU A 70 -13.99 6.48 -4.29
N ASP A 71 -14.02 7.33 -3.25
CA ASP A 71 -14.25 6.98 -1.82
C ASP A 71 -15.71 7.28 -1.42
#